data_AF-A0ABD5TMI6-F1
#
_entry.id   AF-A0ABD5TMI6-F1
#
_cell.length_a   1.000
_cell.length_b   1.000
_cell.length_c   1.000
_cell.angle_alpha   90.00
_cell.angle_beta   90.00
_cell.angle_gamma   90.00
#
_symmetry.space_group_name_H-M   'P 1'
#
loop_
_entity.id
_entity.type
_entity.pdbx_description
1 polymer ?
#
loop_
_entity_poly.entity_id
_entity_poly.type
_entity_poly.pdbx_seq_one_letter_code
_entity_poly.pdbx_strand_id
1 'polypeptide(L)' 'MATRSPVVCPLCQGEIPHDESLEDHLVDGHAKRKLAKFVVAEMEAMEIEDVSE' A
#
# COMPACT_ATOMS: atom_id res chain seq x y z
N MET A 1 -24.62 -9.80 3.71
CA MET A 1 -24.24 -8.56 2.98
C MET A 1 -22.75 -8.38 3.20
N ALA A 2 -21.93 -8.52 2.16
CA ALA A 2 -20.48 -8.34 2.30
C ALA A 2 -20.18 -6.85 2.43
N THR A 3 -19.98 -6.38 3.66
CA THR A 3 -19.41 -5.06 3.90
C THR A 3 -17.99 -5.12 3.39
N ARG A 4 -17.74 -4.57 2.20
CA ARG A 4 -16.36 -4.32 1.74
C ARG A 4 -15.73 -3.43 2.80
N SER A 5 -14.74 -3.94 3.51
CA SER A 5 -13.99 -3.14 4.46
C SER A 5 -13.39 -1.94 3.72
N PRO A 6 -13.39 -0.74 4.31
CA PRO A 6 -12.73 0.41 3.72
C PRO A 6 -11.28 0.04 3.42
N VAL A 7 -10.84 0.34 2.20
CA VAL A 7 -9.44 0.11 1.82
C VAL A 7 -8.61 1.13 2.56
N VAL A 8 -7.58 0.69 3.28
CA VAL A 8 -6.68 1.58 4.03
C VAL A 8 -5.38 1.70 3.25
N CYS A 9 -4.89 2.93 3.06
CA CYS A 9 -3.62 3.16 2.41
C CYS A 9 -2.46 2.70 3.31
N PRO A 10 -1.59 1.80 2.87
CA PRO A 10 -0.46 1.33 3.69
C PRO A 10 0.61 2.41 3.93
N LEU A 11 0.61 3.51 3.15
CA LEU A 11 1.62 4.57 3.23
C LEU A 11 1.31 5.71 4.20
N CYS A 12 0.03 5.99 4.43
CA CYS A 12 -0.44 7.04 5.35
C CYS A 12 -1.44 6.53 6.38
N GLN A 13 -1.84 5.26 6.30
CA GLN A 13 -2.90 4.66 7.12
C GLN A 13 -4.23 5.42 7.01
N GLY A 14 -4.42 6.17 5.92
CA GLY A 14 -5.66 6.87 5.62
C GLY A 14 -6.70 5.94 5.03
N GLU A 15 -7.97 6.18 5.36
CA GLU A 15 -9.10 5.48 4.75
C GLU A 15 -9.31 6.00 3.33
N ILE A 16 -9.28 5.08 2.35
CA ILE A 16 -9.61 5.39 0.97
C ILE A 16 -11.13 5.41 0.85
N PRO A 17 -11.73 6.51 0.37
CA PRO A 17 -13.17 6.57 0.17
C PRO A 17 -13.60 5.54 -0.87
N HIS A 18 -14.81 5.01 -0.73
CA HIS A 18 -15.34 3.93 -1.58
C HIS A 18 -15.41 4.25 -3.08
N ASP A 19 -15.37 5.54 -3.43
CA ASP A 19 -15.41 6.05 -4.80
C ASP A 19 -14.00 6.26 -5.40
N GLU A 20 -12.95 6.19 -4.58
CA GLU A 20 -11.55 6.33 -4.98
C GLU A 20 -10.87 4.96 -4.99
N SER A 21 -10.03 4.72 -5.99
CA SER A 21 -9.21 3.51 -6.02
C SER A 21 -7.91 3.75 -5.26
N LEU A 22 -7.39 2.72 -4.59
CA LEU A 22 -6.10 2.80 -3.91
C LEU A 22 -4.99 3.26 -4.87
N GLU A 23 -5.01 2.80 -6.12
CA GLU A 23 -4.04 3.24 -7.14
C GLU A 23 -4.10 4.76 -7.39
N ASP A 24 -5.30 5.31 -7.53
CA ASP A 24 -5.51 6.75 -7.77
C ASP A 24 -5.01 7.59 -6.58
N HIS A 25 -5.37 7.16 -5.36
CA HIS A 25 -4.85 7.75 -4.13
C HIS A 25 -3.32 7.74 -4.05
N LEU A 26 -2.70 6.63 -4.45
CA LEU A 26 -1.25 6.46 -4.41
C LEU A 26 -0.56 7.39 -5.42
N VAL A 27 -1.16 7.60 -6.59
CA VAL A 27 -0.60 8.44 -7.65
C VAL A 27 -0.79 9.93 -7.35
N ASP A 28 -1.97 10.34 -6.87
CA ASP A 28 -2.30 11.74 -6.63
C ASP A 28 -1.82 12.22 -5.24
N GLY A 29 -1.98 11.37 -4.21
CA GLY A 29 -1.70 11.70 -2.82
C GLY A 29 -0.26 11.46 -2.35
N HIS A 30 0.56 10.69 -3.09
CA HIS A 30 1.93 10.36 -2.67
C HIS A 30 2.97 10.63 -3.77
N ALA A 31 4.14 11.11 -3.35
CA ALA A 31 5.26 11.29 -4.27
C ALA A 31 5.81 9.94 -4.76
N LYS A 32 6.21 9.87 -6.03
CA LYS A 32 6.85 8.69 -6.65
C LYS A 32 7.98 8.09 -5.82
N ARG A 33 8.78 8.93 -5.14
CA ARG A 33 9.85 8.50 -4.26
C ARG A 33 9.34 7.71 -3.04
N LYS A 34 8.18 8.08 -2.49
CA LYS A 34 7.57 7.39 -1.36
C LYS A 34 7.03 6.03 -1.77
N LEU A 35 6.39 5.96 -2.95
CA LEU A 35 5.96 4.69 -3.57
C LEU A 35 7.15 3.75 -3.78
N ALA A 36 8.25 4.24 -4.37
CA ALA A 36 9.45 3.44 -4.62
C ALA A 36 10.05 2.88 -3.32
N LYS A 37 10.14 3.71 -2.26
CA LYS A 37 10.64 3.24 -0.96
C LYS A 37 9.79 2.13 -0.35
N PHE A 38 8.48 2.24 -0.48
CA PHE A 38 7.57 1.22 0.03
C PHE A 38 7.69 -0.09 -0.75
N VAL A 39 7.71 -0.04 -2.08
CA VAL A 39 7.92 -1.24 -2.91
C VAL A 39 9.24 -1.92 -2.57
N VAL A 40 10.32 -1.14 -2.42
CA VAL A 40 11.63 -1.68 -2.02
C VAL A 40 11.56 -2.34 -0.64
N ALA A 41 10.96 -1.68 0.36
CA ALA A 41 10.82 -2.26 1.69
C ALA A 41 9.99 -3.55 1.72
N GLU A 42 8.90 -3.61 0.95
CA GLU A 42 8.07 -4.82 0.85
C GLU A 42 8.81 -5.96 0.14
N MET A 43 9.60 -5.65 -0.91
CA MET A 43 10.43 -6.64 -1.59
C MET A 43 11.54 -7.16 -0.67
N GLU A 44 12.24 -6.27 0.04
CA GLU A 44 13.27 -6.65 1.00
C GLU A 44 12.68 -7.48 2.15
N ALA A 45 11.49 -7.13 2.65
CA ALA A 45 10.80 -7.92 3.67
C ALA A 45 10.48 -9.34 3.18
N MET A 46 9.95 -9.48 1.95
CA MET A 46 9.70 -10.79 1.34
C MET A 46 10.98 -11.61 1.14
N GLU A 47 12.09 -10.99 0.75
CA GLU A 47 13.38 -11.69 0.58
C GLU A 47 14.00 -12.15 1.91
N ILE A 48 13.71 -11.44 3.01
CA ILE A 48 14.18 -11.82 4.35
C ILE A 48 13.41 -13.03 4.89
N GLU A 49 12.12 -13.17 4.55
CA GLU A 49 11.29 -14.30 4.98
C GLU A 49 11.63 -15.61 4.25
N ASP A 50 12.26 -15.56 3.07
CA ASP A 50 12.66 -16.74 2.28
C ASP A 50 14.00 -17.37 2.75
N VAL A 51 14.77 -16.68 3.60
CA VAL A 51 16.09 -17.15 4.09
C VAL A 51 16.04 -17.83 5.47
N SER A 52 14.84 -18.18 5.94
CA SER A 52 14.63 -18.94 7.18
C SER A 52 14.01 -20.31 6.91
N GLU A 53 14.75 -21.20 6.24
CA GLU A 53 14.59 -22.66 6.39
C GLU A 53 15.93 -23.40 6.25
#